data_AF-A0A536BHT3-F1
#
_entry.id   AF-A0A536BHT3-F1
#
_cell.length_a   1.000
_cell.length_b   1.000
_cell.length_c   1.000
_cell.angle_alpha   90.00
_cell.angle_beta   90.00
_cell.angle_gamma   90.00
#
_symmetry.space_group_name_H-M   'P 1'
#
loop_
_entity.id
_entity.type
_entity.pdbx_description
1 polymer ?
#
loop_
_entity_poly.entity_id
_entity_poly.type
_entity_poly.pdbx_seq_one_letter_code
_entity_poly.pdbx_strand_id
1 'polypeptide(L)'
;MAEVLGQWRVDPHATWKGPAFQAVSAALPFASKVTTPYSPTSVHDYMHAKITVVDNTVFTGSYNLSHAGEDNAENLLELDSAPLADRFVEFIDALFARYAATPAAARQ
;
A
#
# COMPACT_ATOMS: atom_id res chain seq x y z
N MET A 1 0.62 11.01 -0.17
CA MET A 1 -0.64 10.91 -0.93
C MET A 1 -0.99 12.18 -1.72
N ALA A 2 -0.69 13.39 -1.23
CA ALA A 2 -1.02 14.64 -1.92
C ALA A 2 -0.55 14.71 -3.39
N GLU A 3 0.68 14.26 -3.66
CA GLU A 3 1.23 14.21 -5.02
C GLU A 3 0.42 13.31 -5.96
N VAL A 4 0.13 12.07 -5.54
CA VAL A 4 -0.66 11.10 -6.31
C VAL A 4 -2.09 11.59 -6.56
N LEU A 5 -2.73 12.22 -5.56
CA LEU A 5 -4.04 12.84 -5.74
C LEU A 5 -3.99 14.00 -6.72
N GLY A 6 -2.90 14.78 -6.73
CA GLY A 6 -2.66 15.82 -7.72
C GLY A 6 -2.58 15.27 -9.13
N GLN A 7 -1.85 14.16 -9.33
CA GLN A 7 -1.73 13.47 -10.62
C GLN A 7 -3.08 12.92 -11.10
N TRP A 8 -3.84 12.21 -10.24
CA TRP A 8 -5.13 11.65 -10.62
C TRP A 8 -6.19 12.69 -10.95
N ARG A 9 -6.10 13.89 -10.36
CA ARG A 9 -7.05 14.98 -10.63
C ARG A 9 -6.91 15.56 -12.04
N VAL A 10 -5.70 15.53 -12.61
CA VAL A 10 -5.42 16.11 -13.94
C VAL A 10 -5.48 15.09 -15.07
N ASP A 11 -5.43 13.79 -14.76
CA ASP A 11 -5.64 12.71 -15.73
C ASP A 11 -7.13 12.36 -15.85
N PRO A 12 -7.78 12.62 -17.00
CA PRO A 12 -9.21 12.35 -17.19
C PRO A 12 -9.58 10.87 -16.99
N HIS A 13 -8.66 9.94 -17.23
CA HIS A 13 -8.88 8.50 -17.06
C HIS A 13 -8.73 8.03 -15.60
N ALA A 14 -8.18 8.85 -14.72
CA ALA A 14 -7.90 8.52 -13.32
C ALA A 14 -8.76 9.30 -12.31
N THR A 15 -9.63 10.21 -12.76
CA THR A 15 -10.46 11.07 -11.89
C THR A 15 -11.28 10.31 -10.85
N TRP A 16 -11.66 9.06 -11.13
CA TRP A 16 -12.42 8.20 -10.23
C TRP A 16 -11.59 7.66 -9.04
N LYS A 17 -10.26 7.59 -9.15
CA LYS A 17 -9.39 6.96 -8.14
C LYS A 17 -9.35 7.73 -6.82
N GLY A 18 -9.38 9.06 -6.88
CA GLY A 18 -9.39 9.93 -5.70
C GLY A 18 -10.63 9.69 -4.82
N PRO A 19 -11.85 9.84 -5.36
CA PRO A 19 -13.08 9.53 -4.63
C PRO A 19 -13.17 8.08 -4.13
N ALA A 20 -12.75 7.10 -4.94
CA ALA A 20 -12.76 5.70 -4.53
C ALA A 20 -11.82 5.46 -3.33
N PHE A 21 -10.60 6.01 -3.37
CA PHE A 21 -9.66 5.91 -2.26
C PHE A 21 -10.22 6.56 -0.98
N GLN A 22 -10.85 7.73 -1.09
CA GLN A 22 -11.48 8.41 0.05
C GLN A 22 -12.61 7.57 0.66
N ALA A 23 -13.48 6.99 -0.17
CA ALA A 23 -14.58 6.15 0.30
C ALA A 23 -14.05 4.91 1.05
N VAL A 24 -13.07 4.21 0.50
CA VAL A 24 -12.49 3.01 1.11
C VAL A 24 -11.75 3.33 2.41
N SER A 25 -10.88 4.36 2.41
CA SER A 25 -10.09 4.73 3.59
C SER A 25 -10.92 5.34 4.73
N ALA A 26 -12.10 5.89 4.43
CA ALA A 26 -13.04 6.37 5.43
C ALA A 26 -13.94 5.25 6.00
N ALA A 27 -14.26 4.24 5.19
CA ALA A 27 -15.18 3.16 5.57
C ALA A 27 -14.50 1.95 6.23
N LEU A 28 -13.21 1.73 5.96
CA LEU A 28 -12.45 0.57 6.44
C LEU A 28 -11.25 1.01 7.28
N PRO A 29 -10.78 0.15 8.21
CA PRO A 29 -9.52 0.40 8.92
C PRO A 29 -8.38 0.62 7.93
N PHE A 30 -7.76 1.80 7.99
CA PHE A 30 -6.68 2.17 7.10
C PHE A 30 -5.53 2.79 7.90
N ALA A 31 -4.31 2.34 7.62
CA ALA A 31 -3.08 2.85 8.19
C ALA A 31 -2.09 3.12 7.06
N SER A 32 -1.32 4.20 7.17
CA SER A 32 -0.30 4.52 6.18
C SER A 32 0.96 5.02 6.83
N LYS A 33 2.11 4.53 6.35
CA LYS A 33 3.40 5.09 6.73
C LYS A 33 3.60 6.43 6.02
N VAL A 34 3.88 7.48 6.79
CA VAL A 34 4.45 8.71 6.24
C VAL A 34 5.95 8.47 6.03
N THR A 35 6.41 8.71 4.81
CA THR A 35 7.81 8.49 4.39
C THR A 35 8.46 9.83 4.08
N THR A 36 9.78 9.89 4.22
CA THR A 36 10.59 11.04 3.81
C THR A 36 10.36 11.31 2.33
N PRO A 37 10.04 12.55 1.92
CA PRO A 37 9.95 12.90 0.50
C PRO A 37 11.23 12.54 -0.24
N TYR A 38 11.09 12.01 -1.46
CA TYR A 38 12.23 11.57 -2.25
C TYR A 38 13.19 12.73 -2.55
N SER A 39 14.46 12.49 -2.28
CA SER A 39 15.59 13.16 -2.92
C SER A 39 16.73 12.15 -3.11
N PRO A 40 17.68 12.39 -4.02
CA PRO A 40 18.83 11.51 -4.21
C PRO A 40 19.68 11.28 -2.96
N THR A 41 19.56 12.14 -1.95
CA THR A 41 20.30 12.09 -0.69
C THR A 41 19.43 11.80 0.53
N SER A 42 18.11 11.67 0.34
CA SER A 42 17.17 11.39 1.42
C SER A 42 17.28 9.94 1.90
N VAL A 43 16.79 9.68 3.11
CA VAL A 43 16.57 8.31 3.56
C VAL A 43 15.40 7.71 2.79
N HIS A 44 15.61 6.55 2.18
CA HIS A 44 14.60 5.84 1.40
C HIS A 44 13.72 4.95 2.29
N ASP A 45 12.99 5.54 3.23
CA ASP A 45 12.18 4.81 4.21
C ASP A 45 10.77 4.44 3.69
N TYR A 46 10.68 3.82 2.52
CA TYR A 46 9.40 3.42 1.92
C TYR A 46 8.84 2.12 2.54
N MET A 47 7.52 1.99 2.60
CA MET A 47 6.89 0.68 2.84
C MET A 47 7.11 -0.19 1.60
N HIS A 48 8.04 -1.15 1.67
CA HIS A 48 8.45 -1.92 0.51
C HIS A 48 7.82 -3.31 0.42
N ALA A 49 7.18 -3.78 1.47
CA ALA A 49 6.47 -5.05 1.47
C ALA A 49 5.21 -4.96 0.61
N LYS A 50 5.03 -5.90 -0.32
CA LYS A 50 3.78 -6.09 -1.07
C LYS A 50 3.20 -7.43 -0.65
N ILE A 51 2.15 -7.39 0.14
CA ILE A 51 1.55 -8.57 0.74
C ILE A 51 0.04 -8.42 0.65
N THR A 52 -0.65 -9.46 0.20
CA THR A 52 -2.10 -9.64 0.35
C THR A 52 -2.33 -11.02 0.96
N VAL A 53 -3.17 -11.10 1.99
CA VAL A 53 -3.60 -12.37 2.58
C VAL A 53 -5.09 -12.53 2.29
N VAL A 54 -5.48 -13.67 1.75
CA VAL A 54 -6.88 -14.05 1.50
C VAL A 54 -7.08 -15.44 2.09
N ASP A 55 -7.89 -15.54 3.13
CA ASP A 55 -8.07 -16.75 3.92
C ASP A 55 -6.70 -17.35 4.33
N ASN A 56 -6.35 -18.53 3.81
CA ASN A 56 -5.11 -19.24 4.12
C ASN A 56 -4.00 -19.02 3.08
N THR A 57 -4.21 -18.13 2.10
CA THR A 57 -3.31 -17.91 0.97
C THR A 57 -2.62 -16.55 1.09
N VAL A 58 -1.29 -16.56 0.93
CA VAL A 58 -0.48 -15.35 0.90
C VAL A 58 -0.02 -15.07 -0.52
N PHE A 59 -0.30 -13.86 -1.00
CA PHE A 59 0.24 -13.29 -2.22
C PHE A 59 1.34 -12.30 -1.86
N THR A 60 2.57 -12.55 -2.29
CA THR A 60 3.72 -11.68 -1.99
C THR A 60 4.78 -11.76 -3.08
N GLY A 61 5.67 -10.79 -3.13
CA GLY A 61 6.74 -10.76 -4.13
C GLY A 61 7.22 -9.36 -4.43
N SER A 62 7.70 -9.16 -5.64
CA SER A 62 8.13 -7.85 -6.12
C SER A 62 6.99 -7.08 -6.80
N TYR A 63 5.96 -7.78 -7.29
CA TYR A 63 4.80 -7.23 -8.00
C TYR A 63 4.10 -6.10 -7.22
N ASN A 64 3.88 -4.98 -7.90
CA ASN A 64 3.12 -3.83 -7.40
C ASN A 64 1.74 -3.78 -8.07
N LEU A 65 0.68 -3.52 -7.30
CA LEU A 65 -0.69 -3.29 -7.81
C LEU A 65 -0.78 -1.97 -8.59
N SER A 66 -0.21 -1.96 -9.79
CA SER A 66 -0.02 -0.79 -10.64
C SER A 66 -0.03 -1.21 -12.11
N HIS A 67 -0.29 -0.26 -13.00
CA HIS A 67 -0.30 -0.54 -14.44
C HIS A 67 1.03 -1.14 -14.94
N ALA A 68 2.16 -0.67 -14.44
CA ALA A 68 3.48 -1.18 -14.84
C ALA A 68 3.83 -2.54 -14.21
N GLY A 69 3.05 -3.02 -13.24
CA GLY A 69 3.31 -4.30 -12.58
C GLY A 69 3.24 -5.49 -13.53
N GLU A 70 2.43 -5.40 -14.59
CA GLU A 70 2.28 -6.44 -15.62
C GLU A 70 3.34 -6.36 -16.73
N ASP A 71 3.93 -5.19 -16.94
CA ASP A 71 4.95 -4.96 -17.98
C ASP A 71 6.38 -5.15 -17.46
N ASN A 72 6.58 -4.93 -16.16
CA ASN A 72 7.89 -5.03 -15.51
C ASN A 72 8.27 -6.51 -15.26
N ALA A 73 9.58 -6.75 -15.10
CA ALA A 73 10.10 -8.03 -14.64
C ALA A 73 9.83 -8.23 -13.14
N GLU A 74 8.58 -8.51 -12.82
CA GLU A 74 8.08 -8.71 -11.46
C GLU A 74 7.74 -10.19 -11.20
N ASN A 75 7.80 -10.59 -9.94
CA ASN A 75 7.37 -11.91 -9.50
C ASN A 75 6.23 -11.79 -8.49
N LEU A 76 5.27 -12.72 -8.58
CA LEU A 76 4.23 -12.96 -7.59
C LEU A 76 4.35 -14.41 -7.13
N LEU A 77 4.47 -14.60 -5.82
CA LEU A 77 4.35 -15.89 -5.16
C LEU A 77 2.96 -16.02 -4.59
N GLU A 78 2.31 -17.13 -4.90
CA GLU A 78 1.08 -17.59 -4.28
C GLU A 78 1.43 -18.75 -3.36
N LEU A 79 1.18 -18.58 -2.07
CA LEU A 79 1.57 -19.53 -1.03
C LEU A 79 0.32 -19.96 -0.27
N ASP A 80 -0.19 -21.15 -0.57
CA ASP A 80 -1.33 -21.77 0.13
C ASP A 80 -0.83 -22.50 1.39
N SER A 81 -0.95 -21.83 2.55
CA SER A 81 -0.47 -22.33 3.83
C SER A 81 -1.04 -21.52 4.97
N ALA A 82 -2.00 -22.10 5.70
CA ALA A 82 -2.63 -21.44 6.86
C ALA A 82 -1.61 -20.97 7.92
N PRO A 83 -0.61 -21.79 8.34
CA PRO A 83 0.39 -21.33 9.31
C PRO A 83 1.25 -20.17 8.80
N LEU A 84 1.46 -20.06 7.48
CA LEU A 84 2.20 -18.94 6.91
C LEU A 84 1.31 -17.69 6.85
N ALA A 85 0.05 -17.85 6.44
CA ALA A 85 -0.93 -16.77 6.42
C ALA A 85 -1.07 -16.11 7.80
N ASP A 86 -1.17 -16.90 8.88
CA ASP A 86 -1.22 -16.39 10.25
C ASP A 86 -0.02 -15.48 10.58
N ARG A 87 1.19 -15.89 10.19
CA ARG A 87 2.42 -15.12 10.45
C ARG A 87 2.47 -13.82 9.64
N PHE A 88 1.93 -13.82 8.43
CA PHE A 88 1.81 -12.60 7.63
C PHE A 88 0.74 -11.66 8.18
N VAL A 89 -0.38 -12.19 8.67
CA VAL A 89 -1.41 -11.40 9.36
C VAL A 89 -0.84 -10.75 10.60
N GLU A 90 -0.13 -11.49 11.47
CA GLU A 90 0.52 -10.94 12.66
C GLU A 90 1.49 -9.79 12.31
N PHE A 91 2.26 -9.93 11.22
CA PHE A 91 3.13 -8.88 10.73
C PHE A 91 2.35 -7.65 10.25
N ILE A 92 1.28 -7.86 9.46
CA ILE A 92 0.40 -6.78 8.98
C ILE A 92 -0.24 -6.05 10.16
N ASP A 93 -0.74 -6.77 11.16
CA ASP A 93 -1.36 -6.19 12.36
C ASP A 93 -0.35 -5.35 13.15
N ALA A 94 0.91 -5.81 13.28
CA ALA A 94 1.97 -5.05 13.92
C ALA A 94 2.29 -3.75 13.15
N LEU A 95 2.33 -3.80 11.81
CA LEU A 95 2.48 -2.60 10.99
C LEU A 95 1.27 -1.68 11.11
N PHE A 96 0.06 -2.23 11.07
CA PHE A 96 -1.17 -1.49 11.20
C PHE A 96 -1.21 -0.75 12.54
N ALA A 97 -0.97 -1.44 13.66
CA ALA A 97 -0.91 -0.82 14.99
C ALA A 97 0.14 0.30 15.06
N ARG A 98 1.31 0.09 14.44
CA ARG A 98 2.38 1.10 14.38
C ARG A 98 1.97 2.37 13.63
N TYR A 99 1.27 2.24 12.50
CA TYR A 99 1.00 3.36 11.61
C TYR A 99 -0.42 3.94 11.74
N ALA A 100 -1.38 3.19 12.29
CA ALA A 100 -2.73 3.69 12.55
C ALA A 100 -2.75 4.77 13.64
N ALA A 101 -1.81 4.70 14.60
CA ALA A 101 -1.66 5.68 15.68
C ALA A 101 -1.01 6.99 15.21
N THR A 102 -0.43 7.03 14.02
CA THR A 102 0.11 8.27 13.44
C THR A 102 -0.96 8.85 12.53
N PRO A 103 -1.62 9.97 12.88
CA PRO A 103 -2.53 10.61 11.96
C PRO A 103 -1.76 10.89 10.66
N ALA A 104 -2.33 10.49 9.52
CA ALA A 104 -1.88 11.02 8.24
C ALA A 104 -2.04 12.54 8.36
N ALA A 105 -0.94 13.25 8.63
CA ALA A 105 -0.99 14.67 8.90
C ALA A 105 -1.65 15.36 7.71
N ALA A 106 -2.90 15.78 7.89
CA ALA A 106 -3.54 16.74 7.02
C ALA A 106 -2.73 18.03 7.18
N ARG A 107 -1.80 18.27 6.26
CA ARG A 107 -1.24 19.60 6.08
C ARG A 107 -1.94 20.24 4.88
N GLN A 108 -2.45 21.43 5.21
CA GLN A 108 -3.14 22.42 4.40
C GLN A 108 -2.41 22.74 3.09
#